data_AF-A0A445BPB5-F1
#
_entry.id   AF-A0A445BPB5-F1
#
_cell.length_a   1.000
_cell.length_b   1.000
_cell.length_c   1.000
_cell.angle_alpha   90.00
_cell.angle_beta   90.00
_cell.angle_gamma   90.00
#
_symmetry.space_group_name_H-M   'P 1'
#
loop_
_entity.id
_entity.type
_entity.pdbx_description
1 polymer ?
#
loop_
_entity_poly.entity_id
_entity_poly.type
_entity_poly.pdbx_seq_one_letter_code
_entity_poly.pdbx_strand_id
1 'polypeptide(L)'
;MDTPFKMNLDSCTNLRWLSLQNLRSPNKWFLEQFYWIPFLESLMLHNCSMFEHERINIPSPELKFFSLSHCSNLKEVNIDAPNLLSCEYDGKGNPVISFLRISNQLELNAHYGVIMNHRHVYSLREFVQNIKPQKVLASLSLFIHEPYSIREILGVGVLQVSSPPPCIKHVQLCFPMNMEARYFPLMNWLLSSCFPKTISFCLQSNFNMKAFIVFFYEMLMDRKKCGCYLRSRSKQCCWHGLKVVKVTHLERTYENVEDLKAMLDALPESPVEELITFGLEL
;
A
#
# COMPACT_ATOMS: atom_id res chain seq x y z
N MET A 1 -11.26 -34.79 17.96
CA MET A 1 -12.34 -34.49 17.01
C MET A 1 -12.84 -33.10 17.35
N ASP A 2 -12.47 -32.09 16.57
CA ASP A 2 -12.96 -30.73 16.80
C ASP A 2 -14.34 -30.62 16.17
N THR A 3 -15.37 -30.47 16.98
CA THR A 3 -16.70 -30.10 16.49
C THR A 3 -16.58 -28.76 15.77
N PRO A 4 -17.06 -28.64 14.52
CA PRO A 4 -17.02 -27.36 13.82
C PRO A 4 -17.85 -26.35 14.61
N PHE A 5 -17.19 -25.29 15.04
CA PHE A 5 -17.81 -24.16 15.72
C PHE A 5 -18.88 -23.56 14.81
N LYS A 6 -20.15 -23.66 15.21
CA LYS A 6 -21.29 -23.10 14.47
C LYS A 6 -21.82 -21.89 15.23
N MET A 7 -21.36 -20.71 14.84
CA MET A 7 -21.93 -19.44 15.32
C MET A 7 -23.27 -19.21 14.60
N ASN A 8 -24.31 -18.83 15.35
CA ASN A 8 -25.61 -18.46 14.83
C ASN A 8 -25.80 -16.94 15.05
N LEU A 9 -26.02 -16.19 13.98
CA LEU A 9 -26.25 -14.74 14.00
C LEU A 9 -27.71 -14.38 13.69
N ASP A 10 -28.61 -15.35 13.60
CA ASP A 10 -30.00 -15.20 13.16
C ASP A 10 -30.81 -14.29 14.10
N SER A 11 -30.42 -14.24 15.38
CA SER A 11 -31.02 -13.35 16.39
C SER A 11 -30.43 -11.93 16.41
N CYS A 12 -29.33 -11.71 15.70
CA CYS A 12 -28.58 -10.44 15.69
C CYS A 12 -29.04 -9.50 14.57
N THR A 13 -30.35 -9.38 14.35
CA THR A 13 -30.92 -8.70 13.18
C THR A 13 -30.56 -7.21 13.05
N ASN A 14 -30.19 -6.54 14.14
CA ASN A 14 -29.76 -5.14 14.17
C ASN A 14 -28.23 -4.96 14.22
N LEU A 15 -27.47 -6.01 13.93
CA LEU A 15 -26.01 -5.94 13.99
C LEU A 15 -25.46 -5.00 12.90
N ARG A 16 -24.76 -3.95 13.34
CA ARG A 16 -24.13 -2.96 12.45
C ARG A 16 -22.60 -3.13 12.36
N TRP A 17 -22.01 -3.89 13.27
CA TRP A 17 -20.56 -4.11 13.34
C TRP A 17 -20.25 -5.57 13.63
N LEU A 18 -19.41 -6.18 12.80
CA LEU A 18 -18.97 -7.57 12.97
C LEU A 18 -17.46 -7.64 12.82
N SER A 19 -16.78 -8.14 13.86
CA SER A 19 -15.36 -8.46 13.81
C SER A 19 -15.17 -9.95 14.06
N LEU A 20 -14.53 -10.64 13.11
CA LEU A 20 -14.25 -12.07 13.17
C LEU A 20 -12.75 -12.26 13.15
N GLN A 21 -12.24 -13.01 14.13
CA GLN A 21 -10.83 -13.32 14.25
C GLN A 21 -10.59 -14.82 14.28
N ASN A 22 -9.53 -15.28 13.62
CA ASN A 22 -9.10 -16.68 13.61
C ASN A 22 -10.19 -17.67 13.15
N LEU A 23 -11.15 -17.20 12.35
CA LEU A 23 -12.31 -17.99 12.00
C LEU A 23 -11.96 -19.03 10.93
N ARG A 24 -12.30 -20.29 11.24
CA ARG A 24 -12.12 -21.46 10.38
C ARG A 24 -13.49 -22.09 10.11
N SER A 25 -14.19 -21.59 9.09
CA SER A 25 -15.48 -22.15 8.68
C SER A 25 -15.63 -22.16 7.16
N PRO A 26 -16.56 -22.94 6.58
CA PRO A 26 -16.82 -22.94 5.14
C PRO A 26 -17.30 -21.58 4.63
N ASN A 27 -16.88 -21.18 3.43
CA ASN A 27 -17.28 -19.92 2.79
C ASN A 27 -18.82 -19.78 2.70
N LYS A 28 -19.50 -20.90 2.43
CA LYS A 28 -20.97 -20.94 2.38
C LYS A 28 -21.63 -20.45 3.67
N TRP A 29 -21.13 -20.86 4.83
CA TRP A 29 -21.66 -20.40 6.11
C TRP A 29 -21.52 -18.88 6.24
N PHE A 30 -20.37 -18.32 5.87
CA PHE A 30 -20.12 -16.89 5.97
C PHE A 30 -21.07 -16.07 5.08
N LEU A 31 -21.32 -16.53 3.85
CA LEU A 31 -22.24 -15.89 2.92
C LEU A 31 -23.69 -15.91 3.43
N GLU A 32 -24.13 -17.01 4.05
CA GLU A 32 -25.46 -17.13 4.66
C GLU A 32 -25.69 -16.10 5.78
N GLN A 33 -24.63 -15.63 6.45
CA GLN A 33 -24.76 -14.65 7.53
C GLN A 33 -25.32 -13.32 7.03
N PHE A 34 -24.94 -12.86 5.83
CA PHE A 34 -25.41 -11.57 5.29
C PHE A 34 -26.94 -11.49 5.13
N TYR A 35 -27.63 -12.61 5.04
CA TYR A 35 -29.10 -12.64 5.05
C TYR A 35 -29.67 -12.24 6.44
N TRP A 36 -28.99 -12.64 7.51
CA TRP A 36 -29.43 -12.43 8.90
C TRP A 36 -29.01 -11.08 9.48
N ILE A 37 -27.95 -10.47 8.94
CA ILE A 37 -27.43 -9.17 9.37
C ILE A 37 -27.50 -8.13 8.24
N PRO A 38 -28.70 -7.81 7.72
CA PRO A 38 -28.86 -6.95 6.54
C PRO A 38 -28.38 -5.50 6.76
N PHE A 39 -28.28 -5.04 8.01
CA PHE A 39 -27.86 -3.69 8.38
C PHE A 39 -26.38 -3.58 8.75
N LEU A 40 -25.55 -4.56 8.35
CA LEU A 40 -24.13 -4.55 8.66
C LEU A 40 -23.42 -3.38 7.97
N GLU A 41 -22.84 -2.47 8.76
CA GLU A 41 -22.13 -1.29 8.26
C GLU A 41 -20.60 -1.44 8.33
N SER A 42 -20.09 -2.29 9.22
CA SER A 42 -18.66 -2.51 9.43
C SER A 42 -18.35 -4.00 9.54
N LEU A 43 -17.42 -4.48 8.72
CA LEU A 43 -16.95 -5.86 8.71
C LEU A 43 -15.42 -5.90 8.80
N MET A 44 -14.92 -6.62 9.81
CA MET A 44 -13.48 -6.83 10.00
C MET A 44 -13.20 -8.34 10.03
N LEU A 45 -12.34 -8.80 9.13
CA LEU A 45 -11.89 -10.18 9.02
C LEU A 45 -10.39 -10.24 9.30
N HIS A 46 -10.01 -10.91 10.38
CA HIS A 46 -8.61 -11.00 10.82
C HIS A 46 -8.17 -12.46 10.97
N ASN A 47 -7.11 -12.83 10.25
CA ASN A 47 -6.54 -14.17 10.28
C ASN A 47 -7.59 -15.29 10.02
N CYS A 48 -8.55 -15.01 9.15
CA CYS A 48 -9.59 -15.96 8.76
C CYS A 48 -9.08 -16.87 7.62
N SER A 49 -9.47 -18.14 7.63
CA SER A 49 -9.07 -19.13 6.61
C SER A 49 -10.27 -19.80 5.94
N MET A 50 -11.35 -19.04 5.72
CA MET A 50 -12.68 -19.55 5.36
C MET A 50 -12.92 -19.71 3.86
N PHE A 51 -11.90 -19.49 3.04
CA PHE A 51 -12.06 -19.25 1.60
C PHE A 51 -12.01 -20.56 0.82
N GLU A 52 -13.17 -21.21 0.69
CA GLU A 52 -13.35 -22.26 -0.31
C GLU A 52 -12.94 -21.72 -1.69
N HIS A 53 -12.08 -22.46 -2.39
CA HIS A 53 -11.50 -22.05 -3.67
C HIS A 53 -10.70 -20.74 -3.62
N GLU A 54 -10.16 -20.37 -2.46
CA GLU A 54 -9.27 -19.21 -2.32
C GLU A 54 -9.96 -17.87 -2.70
N ARG A 55 -11.30 -17.82 -2.61
CA ARG A 55 -12.14 -16.66 -2.97
C ARG A 55 -13.08 -16.26 -1.84
N ILE A 56 -13.30 -14.96 -1.68
CA ILE A 56 -14.39 -14.41 -0.84
C ILE A 56 -15.29 -13.49 -1.67
N ASN A 57 -16.60 -13.53 -1.38
CA ASN A 57 -17.58 -12.59 -1.90
C ASN A 57 -18.21 -11.82 -0.72
N ILE A 58 -18.35 -10.51 -0.84
CA ILE A 58 -18.95 -9.63 0.17
C ILE A 58 -20.20 -8.98 -0.44
N PRO A 59 -21.39 -9.59 -0.30
CA PRO A 59 -22.65 -9.00 -0.75
C PRO A 59 -23.29 -8.19 0.39
N SER A 60 -23.01 -6.89 0.48
CA SER A 60 -23.57 -6.07 1.56
C SER A 60 -23.82 -4.62 1.12
N PRO A 61 -25.09 -4.29 0.80
CA PRO A 61 -25.46 -2.93 0.38
C PRO A 61 -25.20 -1.86 1.44
N GLU A 62 -25.38 -2.17 2.72
CA GLU A 62 -25.24 -1.23 3.83
C GLU A 62 -23.79 -1.07 4.34
N LEU A 63 -22.86 -1.89 3.84
CA LEU A 63 -21.49 -1.90 4.30
C LEU A 63 -20.78 -0.59 3.91
N LYS A 64 -20.26 0.09 4.92
CA LYS A 64 -19.50 1.34 4.83
C LYS A 64 -18.00 1.12 5.04
N PHE A 65 -17.64 0.15 5.87
CA PHE A 65 -16.25 -0.15 6.26
C PHE A 65 -15.96 -1.64 6.12
N PHE A 66 -14.89 -1.97 5.39
CA PHE A 66 -14.42 -3.34 5.26
C PHE A 66 -12.92 -3.42 5.54
N SER A 67 -12.51 -4.34 6.41
CA SER A 67 -11.09 -4.60 6.69
C SER A 67 -10.79 -6.09 6.57
N LEU A 68 -9.72 -6.42 5.85
CA LEU A 68 -9.25 -7.78 5.63
C LEU A 68 -7.76 -7.86 5.98
N SER A 69 -7.43 -8.57 7.05
CA SER A 69 -6.05 -8.62 7.58
C SER A 69 -5.56 -10.05 7.81
N HIS A 70 -4.33 -10.33 7.41
CA HIS A 70 -3.61 -11.59 7.61
C HIS A 70 -4.37 -12.86 7.16
N CYS A 71 -5.26 -12.72 6.19
CA CYS A 71 -6.00 -13.84 5.59
C CYS A 71 -5.13 -14.55 4.53
N SER A 72 -4.55 -15.70 4.89
CA SER A 72 -3.68 -16.48 4.00
C SER A 72 -4.44 -17.21 2.89
N ASN A 73 -3.75 -17.49 1.78
CA ASN A 73 -4.25 -18.27 0.63
C ASN A 73 -5.41 -17.62 -0.14
N LEU A 74 -5.66 -16.33 0.03
CA LEU A 74 -6.69 -15.64 -0.74
C LEU A 74 -6.16 -15.24 -2.11
N LYS A 75 -6.84 -15.69 -3.16
CA LYS A 75 -6.58 -15.35 -4.57
C LYS A 75 -7.54 -14.30 -5.12
N GLU A 76 -8.77 -14.23 -4.60
CA GLU A 76 -9.79 -13.32 -5.13
C GLU A 76 -10.73 -12.79 -4.05
N VAL A 77 -11.03 -11.49 -4.11
CA VAL A 77 -11.95 -10.76 -3.24
C VAL A 77 -12.92 -10.00 -4.11
N ASN A 78 -14.19 -10.39 -4.07
CA ASN A 78 -15.25 -9.71 -4.81
C ASN A 78 -16.14 -8.95 -3.84
N ILE A 79 -16.17 -7.64 -3.97
CA ILE A 79 -16.87 -6.75 -3.06
C ILE A 79 -18.04 -6.13 -3.81
N ASP A 80 -19.25 -6.43 -3.36
CA ASP A 80 -20.49 -5.87 -3.86
C ASP A 80 -21.17 -5.02 -2.78
N ALA A 81 -20.58 -3.85 -2.55
CA ALA A 81 -20.95 -2.92 -1.50
C ALA A 81 -21.00 -1.47 -2.06
N PRO A 82 -22.13 -1.04 -2.66
CA PRO A 82 -22.26 0.28 -3.27
C PRO A 82 -22.03 1.46 -2.31
N ASN A 83 -22.28 1.29 -1.02
CA ASN A 83 -22.13 2.32 -0.01
C ASN A 83 -20.77 2.28 0.71
N LEU A 84 -19.82 1.47 0.23
CA LEU A 84 -18.52 1.30 0.86
C LEU A 84 -17.70 2.59 0.76
N LEU A 85 -17.28 3.11 1.91
CA LEU A 85 -16.51 4.34 2.04
C LEU A 85 -15.02 4.04 2.19
N SER A 86 -14.68 3.00 2.95
CA SER A 86 -13.29 2.62 3.21
C SER A 86 -13.12 1.10 3.11
N CYS A 87 -12.02 0.71 2.47
CA CYS A 87 -11.55 -0.66 2.41
C CYS A 87 -10.10 -0.71 2.90
N GLU A 88 -9.81 -1.64 3.80
CA GLU A 88 -8.46 -1.91 4.29
C GLU A 88 -8.03 -3.33 3.93
N TYR A 89 -6.82 -3.46 3.41
CA TYR A 89 -6.19 -4.75 3.14
C TYR A 89 -4.83 -4.81 3.83
N ASP A 90 -4.63 -5.76 4.73
CA ASP A 90 -3.31 -6.08 5.30
C ASP A 90 -2.94 -7.53 4.95
N GLY A 91 -1.89 -7.71 4.16
CA GLY A 91 -1.47 -9.04 3.78
C GLY A 91 -0.17 -9.09 2.99
N LYS A 92 0.31 -10.33 2.83
CA LYS A 92 1.51 -10.66 2.03
C LYS A 92 1.16 -11.22 0.64
N GLY A 93 -0.12 -11.45 0.36
CA GLY A 93 -0.60 -12.05 -0.88
C GLY A 93 -0.96 -10.99 -1.92
N ASN A 94 -1.17 -11.44 -3.17
CA ASN A 94 -1.60 -10.58 -4.27
C ASN A 94 -3.02 -10.94 -4.77
N PRO A 95 -4.05 -10.95 -3.90
CA PRO A 95 -5.39 -11.30 -4.37
C PRO A 95 -5.86 -10.30 -5.42
N VAL A 96 -6.68 -10.78 -6.36
CA VAL A 96 -7.48 -9.91 -7.22
C VAL A 96 -8.61 -9.32 -6.38
N ILE A 97 -8.59 -8.00 -6.16
CA ILE A 97 -9.64 -7.31 -5.40
C ILE A 97 -10.51 -6.55 -6.39
N SER A 98 -11.74 -7.04 -6.58
CA SER A 98 -12.71 -6.47 -7.52
C SER A 98 -13.87 -5.84 -6.77
N PHE A 99 -14.11 -4.57 -7.02
CA PHE A 99 -15.29 -3.87 -6.54
C PHE A 99 -16.34 -3.80 -7.67
N LEU A 100 -17.46 -4.50 -7.50
CA LEU A 100 -18.49 -4.66 -8.53
C LEU A 100 -19.38 -3.41 -8.66
N ARG A 101 -19.86 -2.91 -7.52
CA ARG A 101 -20.54 -1.62 -7.38
C ARG A 101 -19.74 -0.78 -6.38
N ILE A 102 -19.43 0.45 -6.76
CA ILE A 102 -18.53 1.33 -6.00
C ILE A 102 -19.19 2.65 -5.62
N SER A 103 -18.90 3.11 -4.41
CA SER A 103 -19.06 4.51 -4.04
C SER A 103 -18.04 5.36 -4.79
N ASN A 104 -18.42 6.59 -5.11
CA ASN A 104 -17.48 7.61 -5.61
C ASN A 104 -16.52 8.10 -4.51
N GLN A 105 -16.82 7.83 -3.24
CA GLN A 105 -16.01 8.18 -2.08
C GLN A 105 -15.10 7.05 -1.61
N LEU A 106 -15.14 5.87 -2.26
CA LEU A 106 -14.38 4.70 -1.85
C LEU A 106 -12.87 4.97 -1.88
N GLU A 107 -12.22 4.74 -0.75
CA GLU A 107 -10.77 4.69 -0.62
C GLU A 107 -10.31 3.29 -0.18
N LEU A 108 -9.40 2.69 -0.97
CA LEU A 108 -8.68 1.49 -0.56
C LEU A 108 -7.32 1.88 0.01
N ASN A 109 -7.06 1.43 1.24
CA ASN A 109 -5.79 1.51 1.93
C ASN A 109 -5.21 0.10 2.05
N ALA A 110 -4.00 -0.09 1.55
CA ALA A 110 -3.33 -1.39 1.60
C ALA A 110 -2.06 -1.32 2.46
N HIS A 111 -1.90 -2.24 3.41
CA HIS A 111 -0.71 -2.49 4.19
C HIS A 111 -0.04 -3.75 3.65
N TYR A 112 1.00 -3.56 2.84
CA TYR A 112 1.64 -4.65 2.11
C TYR A 112 3.04 -4.90 2.67
N GLY A 113 3.21 -6.05 3.31
CA GLY A 113 4.47 -6.47 3.90
C GLY A 113 5.42 -7.06 2.85
N VAL A 114 6.58 -6.44 2.65
CA VAL A 114 7.57 -6.85 1.65
C VAL A 114 8.80 -7.43 2.35
N ILE A 115 9.15 -8.68 2.01
CA ILE A 115 10.42 -9.30 2.43
C ILE A 115 11.35 -9.35 1.21
N MET A 116 12.01 -8.25 0.82
CA MET A 116 12.55 -8.13 -0.55
C MET A 116 13.41 -9.34 -0.97
N ASN A 117 12.88 -10.07 -1.97
CA ASN A 117 13.57 -11.13 -2.72
C ASN A 117 13.11 -10.98 -4.18
N HIS A 118 13.70 -11.75 -5.10
CA HIS A 118 13.40 -11.61 -6.54
C HIS A 118 11.91 -11.76 -6.90
N ARG A 119 11.12 -12.52 -6.13
CA ARG A 119 9.68 -12.69 -6.41
C ARG A 119 8.87 -11.45 -6.06
N HIS A 120 9.33 -10.65 -5.11
CA HIS A 120 8.59 -9.48 -4.62
C HIS A 120 8.67 -8.26 -5.53
N VAL A 121 9.62 -8.25 -6.49
CA VAL A 121 9.73 -7.16 -7.45
C VAL A 121 8.49 -7.08 -8.35
N TYR A 122 8.01 -8.23 -8.81
CA TYR A 122 6.80 -8.34 -9.63
C TYR A 122 5.52 -8.27 -8.80
N SER A 123 5.60 -8.69 -7.53
CA SER A 123 4.42 -8.86 -6.69
C SER A 123 3.71 -7.53 -6.40
N LEU A 124 4.46 -6.44 -6.22
CA LEU A 124 3.87 -5.12 -5.97
C LEU A 124 3.10 -4.59 -7.18
N ARG A 125 3.72 -4.64 -8.37
CA ARG A 125 3.06 -4.17 -9.61
C ARG A 125 1.81 -4.98 -9.90
N GLU A 126 1.92 -6.30 -9.80
CA GLU A 126 0.79 -7.21 -9.96
C GLU A 126 -0.32 -6.90 -8.96
N PHE A 127 0.02 -6.74 -7.68
CA PHE A 127 -0.95 -6.38 -6.63
C PHE A 127 -1.72 -5.10 -6.99
N VAL A 128 -1.02 -4.04 -7.40
CA VAL A 128 -1.68 -2.77 -7.77
C VAL A 128 -2.57 -2.94 -9.00
N GLN A 129 -2.14 -3.75 -9.98
CA GLN A 129 -2.94 -4.05 -11.17
C GLN A 129 -4.15 -4.96 -10.89
N ASN A 130 -4.07 -5.76 -9.84
CA ASN A 130 -5.10 -6.67 -9.37
C ASN A 130 -6.25 -5.95 -8.66
N ILE A 131 -6.09 -4.67 -8.30
CA ILE A 131 -7.15 -3.82 -7.76
C ILE A 131 -8.02 -3.26 -8.90
N LYS A 132 -9.33 -3.55 -8.86
CA LYS A 132 -10.28 -3.17 -9.91
C LYS A 132 -11.52 -2.44 -9.34
N PRO A 133 -11.85 -1.24 -9.82
CA PRO A 133 -11.12 -0.46 -10.82
C PRO A 133 -9.90 0.25 -10.21
N GLN A 134 -8.82 0.42 -10.96
CA GLN A 134 -7.55 0.96 -10.46
C GLN A 134 -7.66 2.31 -9.73
N LYS A 135 -8.67 3.12 -10.06
CA LYS A 135 -8.92 4.44 -9.46
C LYS A 135 -9.26 4.42 -7.96
N VAL A 136 -9.65 3.27 -7.40
CA VAL A 136 -10.07 3.16 -5.99
C VAL A 136 -8.90 3.08 -5.02
N LEU A 137 -7.69 2.74 -5.49
CA LEU A 137 -6.51 2.66 -4.65
C LEU A 137 -6.08 4.08 -4.26
N ALA A 138 -6.39 4.47 -3.04
CA ALA A 138 -6.09 5.79 -2.50
C ALA A 138 -4.68 5.82 -1.91
N SER A 139 -4.37 4.87 -1.02
CA SER A 139 -3.08 4.81 -0.35
C SER A 139 -2.52 3.39 -0.28
N LEU A 140 -1.19 3.30 -0.22
CA LEU A 140 -0.45 2.06 -0.10
C LEU A 140 0.67 2.23 0.94
N SER A 141 0.50 1.62 2.10
CA SER A 141 1.54 1.48 3.11
C SER A 141 2.38 0.24 2.81
N LEU A 142 3.67 0.44 2.58
CA LEU A 142 4.65 -0.61 2.37
C LEU A 142 5.48 -0.77 3.64
N PHE A 143 5.39 -1.96 4.23
CA PHE A 143 6.27 -2.36 5.33
C PHE A 143 7.42 -3.14 4.72
N ILE A 144 8.58 -2.50 4.62
CA ILE A 144 9.76 -3.12 4.01
C ILE A 144 10.58 -3.72 5.14
N HIS A 145 10.54 -5.06 5.24
CA HIS A 145 11.44 -5.77 6.13
C HIS A 145 12.83 -5.84 5.49
N GLU A 146 13.85 -5.50 6.27
CA GLU A 146 15.24 -5.51 5.83
C GLU A 146 15.65 -6.91 5.35
N PRO A 147 16.08 -7.07 4.09
CA PRO A 147 16.75 -8.28 3.64
C PRO A 147 18.24 -8.02 3.48
N TYR A 148 19.03 -9.02 3.86
CA TYR A 148 20.49 -9.04 3.76
C TYR A 148 21.05 -8.89 2.32
N SER A 149 20.22 -8.96 1.26
CA SER A 149 20.69 -9.02 -0.13
C SER A 149 19.97 -8.09 -1.13
N ILE A 150 19.89 -6.78 -0.86
CA ILE A 150 19.54 -5.81 -1.92
C ILE A 150 20.50 -5.91 -3.13
N ARG A 151 21.72 -6.42 -2.92
CA ARG A 151 22.70 -6.69 -3.99
C ARG A 151 22.17 -7.61 -5.10
N GLU A 152 21.22 -8.50 -4.81
CA GLU A 152 20.69 -9.43 -5.83
C GLU A 152 19.59 -8.79 -6.69
N ILE A 153 18.84 -7.82 -6.14
CA ILE A 153 17.86 -7.02 -6.90
C ILE A 153 18.56 -6.19 -7.99
N LEU A 154 19.81 -5.78 -7.75
CA LEU A 154 20.65 -5.02 -8.69
C LEU A 154 21.01 -5.79 -9.98
N GLY A 155 20.91 -7.13 -9.98
CA GLY A 155 21.19 -7.97 -11.16
C GLY A 155 19.99 -8.16 -12.08
N VAL A 156 18.78 -7.83 -11.62
CA VAL A 156 17.57 -7.90 -12.44
C VAL A 156 17.49 -6.61 -13.24
N GLY A 157 18.09 -6.62 -14.44
CA GLY A 157 18.00 -5.50 -15.36
C GLY A 157 16.56 -4.98 -15.42
N VAL A 158 16.42 -3.66 -15.27
CA VAL A 158 15.15 -2.91 -15.34
C VAL A 158 14.26 -3.57 -16.37
N LEU A 159 13.24 -4.27 -15.89
CA LEU A 159 12.38 -5.05 -16.76
C LEU A 159 11.78 -4.09 -17.77
N GLN A 160 11.93 -4.43 -19.05
CA GLN A 160 11.24 -3.75 -20.14
C GLN A 160 9.76 -4.05 -20.04
N VAL A 161 9.09 -3.38 -19.09
CA VAL A 161 7.65 -3.47 -18.98
C VAL A 161 7.05 -2.54 -20.03
N SER A 162 6.18 -3.09 -20.86
CA SER A 162 5.65 -2.39 -22.03
C SER A 162 4.66 -1.28 -21.66
N SER A 163 3.92 -1.45 -20.56
CA SER A 163 2.89 -0.53 -20.07
C SER A 163 3.39 0.39 -18.94
N PRO A 164 2.89 1.64 -18.88
CA PRO A 164 3.24 2.55 -17.79
C PRO A 164 2.84 1.96 -16.43
N PRO A 165 3.58 2.28 -15.36
CA PRO A 165 3.20 1.86 -14.02
C PRO A 165 1.84 2.47 -13.63
N PRO A 166 0.99 1.73 -12.88
CA PRO A 166 -0.24 2.28 -12.34
C PRO A 166 0.07 3.45 -11.38
N CYS A 167 -0.75 4.51 -11.43
CA CYS A 167 -0.58 5.67 -10.55
C CYS A 167 -1.34 5.48 -9.23
N ILE A 168 -0.72 5.84 -8.11
CA ILE A 168 -1.27 5.74 -6.76
C ILE A 168 -1.25 7.14 -6.11
N LYS A 169 -2.24 7.50 -5.28
CA LYS A 169 -2.22 8.84 -4.65
C LYS A 169 -1.10 8.94 -3.61
N HIS A 170 -0.95 7.94 -2.76
CA HIS A 170 0.00 7.97 -1.65
C HIS A 170 0.70 6.64 -1.42
N VAL A 171 2.01 6.67 -1.20
CA VAL A 171 2.78 5.53 -0.69
C VAL A 171 3.42 5.91 0.63
N GLN A 172 3.22 5.11 1.68
CA GLN A 172 3.93 5.26 2.94
C GLN A 172 4.98 4.14 3.05
N LEU A 173 6.23 4.49 3.32
CA LEU A 173 7.33 3.58 3.58
C LEU A 173 7.57 3.52 5.07
N CYS A 174 7.26 2.37 5.67
CA CYS A 174 7.58 2.06 7.05
C CYS A 174 8.92 1.30 7.04
N PHE A 175 9.89 1.76 7.84
CA PHE A 175 11.29 1.33 7.90
C PHE A 175 12.26 1.99 6.89
N PRO A 176 12.77 3.21 7.19
CA PRO A 176 13.90 3.78 6.46
C PRO A 176 15.16 2.96 6.71
N MET A 177 15.89 2.61 5.65
CA MET A 177 17.21 1.96 5.78
C MET A 177 18.24 2.99 6.24
N ASN A 178 19.13 2.64 7.18
CA ASN A 178 20.25 3.50 7.59
C ASN A 178 21.37 3.60 6.53
N MET A 179 21.12 3.15 5.29
CA MET A 179 22.13 2.99 4.24
C MET A 179 21.68 3.71 2.97
N GLU A 180 22.20 4.92 2.75
CA GLU A 180 21.93 5.77 1.58
C GLU A 180 21.99 5.02 0.24
N ALA A 181 22.99 4.16 0.06
CA ALA A 181 23.20 3.37 -1.15
C ALA A 181 22.03 2.46 -1.55
N ARG A 182 21.10 2.17 -0.63
CA ARG A 182 19.94 1.29 -0.86
C ARG A 182 18.69 2.04 -1.34
N TYR A 183 18.62 3.37 -1.16
CA TYR A 183 17.45 4.16 -1.55
C TYR A 183 17.28 4.28 -3.05
N PHE A 184 18.37 4.43 -3.80
CA PHE A 184 18.26 4.55 -5.25
C PHE A 184 17.69 3.28 -5.91
N PRO A 185 18.16 2.05 -5.58
CA PRO A 185 17.52 0.81 -6.03
C PRO A 185 16.07 0.67 -5.58
N LEU A 186 15.78 1.01 -4.31
CA LEU A 186 14.42 0.98 -3.78
C LEU A 186 13.49 1.89 -4.59
N MET A 187 13.94 3.11 -4.89
CA MET A 187 13.15 4.07 -5.65
C MET A 187 12.98 3.66 -7.10
N ASN A 188 14.01 3.11 -7.74
CA ASN A 188 13.87 2.52 -9.08
C ASN A 188 12.79 1.43 -9.09
N TRP A 189 12.85 0.52 -8.12
CA TRP A 189 11.86 -0.53 -7.99
C TRP A 189 10.46 0.03 -7.77
N LEU A 190 10.29 0.95 -6.81
CA LEU A 190 9.01 1.55 -6.48
C LEU A 190 8.40 2.24 -7.70
N LEU A 191 9.11 3.19 -8.31
CA LEU A 191 8.63 3.97 -9.47
C LEU A 191 8.33 3.09 -10.69
N SER A 192 9.06 1.98 -10.87
CA SER A 192 8.78 1.01 -11.93
C SER A 192 7.55 0.13 -11.65
N SER A 193 7.20 -0.06 -10.38
CA SER A 193 6.10 -0.91 -9.94
C SER A 193 4.80 -0.14 -9.86
N CYS A 194 4.85 1.06 -9.29
CA CYS A 194 3.75 2.01 -9.18
C CYS A 194 4.30 3.44 -9.19
N PHE A 195 3.57 4.38 -9.76
CA PHE A 195 3.95 5.79 -9.75
C PHE A 195 3.13 6.55 -8.71
N PRO A 196 3.64 6.74 -7.47
CA PRO A 196 2.94 7.49 -6.44
C PRO A 196 2.98 9.00 -6.69
N LYS A 197 1.90 9.71 -6.36
CA LYS A 197 1.90 11.18 -6.31
C LYS A 197 2.59 11.73 -5.06
N THR A 198 2.57 10.98 -3.97
CA THR A 198 3.24 11.34 -2.72
C THR A 198 3.88 10.11 -2.11
N ILE A 199 5.07 10.27 -1.53
CA ILE A 199 5.78 9.25 -0.75
C ILE A 199 5.98 9.78 0.65
N SER A 200 5.57 9.03 1.67
CA SER A 200 5.86 9.38 3.06
C SER A 200 6.77 8.37 3.72
N PHE A 201 7.55 8.83 4.67
CA PHE A 201 8.43 7.99 5.48
C PHE A 201 8.00 8.07 6.94
N CYS A 202 7.78 6.92 7.55
CA CYS A 202 7.67 6.81 9.00
C CYS A 202 9.09 6.62 9.56
N LEU A 203 9.69 7.70 10.06
CA LEU A 203 11.06 7.66 10.58
C LEU A 203 11.08 7.31 12.06
N GLN A 204 11.97 6.39 12.44
CA GLN A 204 12.18 6.03 13.85
C GLN A 204 12.90 7.15 14.60
N SER A 205 12.67 7.20 15.91
CA SER A 205 13.23 8.17 16.85
C SER A 205 14.74 8.40 16.74
N ASN A 206 15.51 7.38 16.35
CA ASN A 206 16.97 7.45 16.35
C ASN A 206 17.56 7.86 14.98
N PHE A 207 16.72 8.24 14.01
CA PHE A 207 17.15 8.62 12.67
C PHE A 207 17.58 10.09 12.62
N ASN A 208 18.71 10.39 11.96
CA ASN A 208 19.06 11.78 11.67
C ASN A 208 18.17 12.31 10.54
N MET A 209 17.01 12.83 10.93
CA MET A 209 15.97 13.28 10.03
C MET A 209 16.40 14.44 9.13
N LYS A 210 17.20 15.40 9.65
CA LYS A 210 17.72 16.51 8.85
C LYS A 210 18.60 16.00 7.72
N ALA A 211 19.57 15.14 8.05
CA ALA A 211 20.44 14.53 7.05
C ALA A 211 19.65 13.69 6.05
N PHE A 212 18.63 12.96 6.52
CA PHE A 212 17.76 12.17 5.64
C PHE A 212 17.04 13.00 4.59
N ILE A 213 16.40 14.09 5.03
CA ILE A 213 15.59 14.94 4.17
C ILE A 213 16.47 15.53 3.07
N VAL A 214 17.65 16.05 3.43
CA VAL A 214 18.62 16.61 2.48
C VAL A 214 19.04 15.53 1.48
N PHE A 215 19.51 14.38 1.98
CA PHE A 215 19.94 13.26 1.15
C PHE A 215 18.85 12.82 0.15
N PHE A 216 17.62 12.60 0.65
CA PHE A 216 16.54 12.06 -0.17
C PHE A 216 16.03 13.10 -1.18
N TYR A 217 15.92 14.37 -0.77
CA TYR A 217 15.59 15.48 -1.67
C TYR A 217 16.63 15.62 -2.78
N GLU A 218 17.92 15.63 -2.42
CA GLU A 218 19.01 15.68 -3.39
C GLU A 218 18.98 14.48 -4.33
N MET A 219 18.72 13.26 -3.83
CA MET A 219 18.61 12.07 -4.67
C MET A 219 17.46 12.19 -5.69
N LEU A 220 16.30 12.72 -5.30
CA LEU A 220 15.17 12.94 -6.21
C LEU A 220 15.44 14.05 -7.23
N MET A 221 16.20 15.08 -6.84
CA MET A 221 16.54 16.23 -7.69
C MET A 221 17.76 15.97 -8.59
N ASP A 222 18.69 15.10 -8.19
CA ASP A 222 19.91 14.73 -8.91
C ASP A 222 19.63 13.72 -10.03
N ARG A 223 18.92 14.20 -11.06
CA ARG A 223 18.52 13.44 -12.25
C ARG A 223 19.72 12.88 -13.04
N LYS A 224 20.93 13.41 -12.82
CA LYS A 224 22.16 13.01 -13.52
C LYS A 224 22.71 11.67 -13.02
N LYS A 225 22.42 11.27 -11.78
CA LYS A 225 22.82 9.98 -11.20
C LYS A 225 21.90 8.80 -11.57
N CYS A 226 20.83 9.02 -12.34
CA CYS A 226 19.85 8.00 -12.75
C CYS A 226 20.48 6.74 -13.38
N GLY A 227 21.74 6.76 -13.82
CA GLY A 227 22.37 5.58 -14.46
C GLY A 227 21.66 5.18 -15.76
N CYS A 228 20.71 6.00 -16.22
CA CYS A 228 19.81 5.77 -17.35
C CYS A 228 20.52 5.87 -18.72
N TYR A 229 21.86 5.81 -18.71
CA TYR A 229 22.76 5.76 -19.86
C TYR A 229 22.59 4.49 -20.70
N LEU A 230 21.85 3.49 -20.22
CA LEU A 230 21.65 2.21 -20.90
C LEU A 230 20.16 1.84 -20.97
N ARG A 231 19.45 2.36 -21.99
CA ARG A 231 18.57 1.59 -22.92
C ARG A 231 17.43 2.42 -23.52
N SER A 232 17.51 2.56 -24.84
CA SER A 232 16.48 2.99 -25.81
C SER A 232 15.89 4.40 -25.66
N ARG A 233 16.13 5.21 -26.70
CA ARG A 233 15.55 6.55 -26.96
C ARG A 233 14.00 6.60 -27.04
N SER A 234 13.27 5.53 -26.71
CA SER A 234 11.83 5.43 -26.98
C SER A 234 10.92 5.41 -25.74
N LYS A 235 11.44 5.38 -24.51
CA LYS A 235 10.61 5.49 -23.30
C LYS A 235 11.24 6.40 -22.24
N GLN A 236 10.50 7.44 -21.84
CA GLN A 236 10.89 8.32 -20.75
C GLN A 236 11.02 7.51 -19.45
N CYS A 237 12.21 7.54 -18.85
CA CYS A 237 12.44 6.99 -17.52
C CYS A 237 11.57 7.76 -16.50
N CYS A 238 10.98 7.07 -15.52
CA CYS A 238 10.15 7.71 -14.49
C CYS A 238 10.90 8.83 -13.75
N TRP A 239 12.22 8.69 -13.58
CA TRP A 239 13.08 9.74 -13.02
C TRP A 239 13.20 10.99 -13.89
N HIS A 240 13.16 10.86 -15.21
CA HIS A 240 13.19 12.02 -16.12
C HIS A 240 11.84 12.74 -16.18
N GLY A 241 10.76 12.07 -15.78
CA GLY A 241 9.44 12.68 -15.63
C GLY A 241 9.31 13.53 -14.37
N LEU A 242 10.05 13.25 -13.29
CA LEU A 242 9.95 14.03 -12.06
C LEU A 242 10.29 15.51 -12.29
N LYS A 243 9.30 16.40 -12.17
CA LYS A 243 9.44 17.85 -12.39
C LYS A 243 9.67 18.62 -11.10
N VAL A 244 8.88 18.33 -10.06
CA VAL A 244 8.87 19.04 -8.79
C VAL A 244 8.86 18.03 -7.66
N VAL A 245 9.68 18.29 -6.64
CA VAL A 245 9.69 17.57 -5.37
C VAL A 245 9.28 18.56 -4.29
N LYS A 246 8.13 18.33 -3.66
CA LYS A 246 7.65 19.15 -2.54
C LYS A 246 7.87 18.40 -1.25
N VAL A 247 8.40 19.04 -0.22
CA VAL A 247 8.53 18.41 1.10
C VAL A 247 7.42 18.94 1.98
N THR A 248 6.67 18.06 2.63
CA THR A 248 5.61 18.41 3.58
C THR A 248 5.93 17.79 4.94
N HIS A 249 5.89 18.62 5.97
CA HIS A 249 6.09 18.24 7.38
C HIS A 249 5.08 18.99 8.25
N LEU A 250 4.35 18.27 9.10
CA LEU A 250 3.32 18.83 10.01
C LEU A 250 2.44 19.90 9.33
N GLU A 251 1.88 19.56 8.16
CA GLU A 251 0.98 20.40 7.34
C GLU A 251 1.62 21.59 6.59
N ARG A 252 2.93 21.85 6.75
CA ARG A 252 3.65 22.88 5.99
C ARG A 252 4.30 22.28 4.76
N THR A 253 4.14 22.94 3.60
CA THR A 253 4.73 22.51 2.32
C THR A 253 5.86 23.46 1.91
N TYR A 254 6.97 22.89 1.47
CA TYR A 254 8.20 23.59 1.10
C TYR A 254 8.57 23.20 -0.33
N GLU A 255 8.74 24.20 -1.21
CA GLU A 255 8.84 24.00 -2.66
C GLU A 255 10.20 24.40 -3.24
N ASN A 256 11.04 25.12 -2.49
CA ASN A 256 12.35 25.57 -2.93
C ASN A 256 13.45 25.29 -1.87
N VAL A 257 14.72 25.50 -2.26
CA VAL A 257 15.89 25.19 -1.41
C VAL A 257 15.98 26.08 -0.18
N GLU A 258 15.56 27.35 -0.25
CA GLU A 258 15.58 28.26 0.89
C GLU A 258 14.48 27.92 1.92
N ASP A 259 13.30 27.54 1.43
CA ASP A 259 12.19 27.01 2.23
C ASP A 259 12.59 25.71 2.95
N LEU A 260 13.35 24.84 2.26
CA LEU A 260 13.87 23.61 2.85
C LEU A 260 14.86 23.89 3.99
N LYS A 261 15.76 24.87 3.84
CA LYS A 261 16.68 25.28 4.92
C LYS A 261 15.91 25.79 6.14
N ALA A 262 14.94 26.68 5.92
CA ALA A 262 14.11 27.22 7.00
C ALA A 262 13.34 26.13 7.74
N MET A 263 12.84 25.10 7.02
CA MET A 263 12.25 23.92 7.64
C MET A 263 13.27 23.14 8.48
N LEU A 264 14.45 22.83 7.92
CA LEU A 264 15.50 22.08 8.60
C LEU A 264 15.96 22.77 9.90
N ASP A 265 16.01 24.10 9.91
CA ASP A 265 16.34 24.89 11.09
C ASP A 265 15.24 24.84 12.17
N ALA A 266 13.97 24.72 11.77
CA ALA A 266 12.81 24.65 12.67
C ALA A 266 12.53 23.24 13.23
N LEU A 267 13.18 22.20 12.72
CA LEU A 267 12.98 20.81 13.17
C LEU A 267 13.54 20.58 14.58
N PRO A 268 12.77 19.94 15.49
CA PRO A 268 13.21 19.65 16.85
C PRO A 268 14.43 18.72 16.88
N GLU A 269 15.29 18.87 17.90
CA GLU A 269 16.50 18.05 18.07
C GLU A 269 16.24 16.67 18.71
N SER A 270 15.01 16.41 19.17
CA SER A 270 14.63 15.28 20.02
C SER A 270 13.47 14.48 19.41
N PRO A 271 13.33 13.18 19.71
CA PRO A 271 12.78 12.28 18.74
C PRO A 271 11.33 11.92 19.04
N VAL A 272 10.43 12.51 18.26
CA VAL A 272 9.09 11.97 18.10
C VAL A 272 9.11 11.13 16.82
N GLU A 273 8.33 10.06 16.75
CA GLU A 273 8.08 9.41 15.45
C GLU A 273 7.46 10.46 14.53
N GLU A 274 8.18 10.79 13.45
CA GLU A 274 7.77 11.85 12.55
C GLU A 274 7.50 11.31 11.16
N LEU A 275 6.37 11.76 10.62
CA LEU A 275 5.96 11.50 9.25
C LEU A 275 6.44 12.64 8.36
N ILE A 276 7.27 12.32 7.37
CA ILE A 276 7.69 13.27 6.34
C ILE A 276 7.15 12.81 5.00
N THR A 277 6.59 13.75 4.24
CA THR A 277 6.01 13.49 2.92
C THR A 277 6.78 14.22 1.83
N PHE A 278 7.07 13.52 0.74
CA PHE A 278 7.61 14.04 -0.50
C PHE A 278 6.53 13.94 -1.59
N GLY A 279 6.06 15.08 -2.08
CA GLY A 279 5.21 15.16 -3.27
C GLY A 279 6.04 14.98 -4.53
N LEU A 280 5.57 14.11 -5.43
CA LEU A 280 6.19 13.80 -6.71
C LEU A 280 5.27 14.25 -7.85
N GLU A 281 5.73 15.20 -8.65
CA GLU A 281 5.02 15.66 -9.85
C GLU A 281 5.75 15.19 -11.11
N LEU A 282 5.00 14.67 -12.10
CA LEU A 282 5.50 14.29 -13.44
C LEU A 282 5.49 15.44 -14.45
#